data_AF-A0A7C2LLP6-F1
#
_entry.id   AF-A0A7C2LLP6-F1
#
_cell.length_a   1.000
_cell.length_b   1.000
_cell.length_c   1.000
_cell.angle_alpha   90.00
_cell.angle_beta   90.00
_cell.angle_gamma   90.00
#
_symmetry.space_group_name_H-M   'P 1'
#
loop_
_entity.id
_entity.type
_entity.pdbx_description
1 polymer ?
#
loop_
_entity_poly.entity_id
_entity_poly.type
_entity_poly.pdbx_seq_one_letter_code
_entity_poly.pdbx_strand_id
1 'polypeptide(L)' 'MWEILAAFNRALARLSFSSPVTHVYNPHVYAREPYQEYCRTYGRGVKRAVFMGMNPGPWGMVQTGIPFGEVD' A
#
# COMPACT_ATOMS: atom_id res chain seq x y z
N MET A 1 -6.46 -11.48 3.34
CA MET A 1 -5.71 -10.20 3.29
C MET A 1 -4.26 -10.40 2.83
N TRP A 2 -3.44 -11.20 3.51
CA TRP A 2 -2.02 -11.38 3.14
C TRP A 2 -1.79 -12.00 1.77
N GLU A 3 -2.60 -12.99 1.42
CA GLU A 3 -2.55 -13.59 0.09
C GLU A 3 -2.90 -12.59 -1.01
N ILE A 4 -3.88 -11.73 -0.76
CA ILE A 4 -4.28 -10.64 -1.67
C ILE A 4 -3.10 -9.69 -1.87
N LEU A 5 -2.49 -9.21 -0.78
CA LEU A 5 -1.33 -8.30 -0.87
C LEU A 5 -0.14 -8.95 -1.59
N ALA A 6 0.15 -10.21 -1.29
CA ALA A 6 1.23 -10.94 -1.93
C ALA A 6 0.97 -11.18 -3.42
N ALA A 7 -0.25 -11.55 -3.79
CA ALA A 7 -0.65 -11.71 -5.19
C ALA A 7 -0.56 -10.38 -5.94
N PHE A 8 -1.04 -9.29 -5.33
CA PHE A 8 -0.95 -7.94 -5.88
C PHE A 8 0.50 -7.52 -6.14
N ASN A 9 1.37 -7.65 -5.13
CA ASN A 9 2.79 -7.31 -5.27
C ASN A 9 3.49 -8.15 -6.35
N ARG A 10 3.17 -9.44 -6.46
CA ARG A 10 3.70 -10.30 -7.54
C ARG A 10 3.23 -9.88 -8.92
N ALA A 11 1.97 -9.44 -9.05
CA ALA A 11 1.44 -8.94 -10.31
C ALA A 11 2.13 -7.62 -10.70
N LEU A 12 2.25 -6.68 -9.76
CA LEU A 12 2.92 -5.40 -9.99
C LEU A 12 4.40 -5.56 -10.35
N ALA A 13 5.11 -6.48 -9.69
CA ALA A 13 6.54 -6.71 -9.94
C ALA A 13 6.86 -7.22 -11.36
N ARG A 14 5.84 -7.65 -12.12
CA ARG A 14 5.99 -8.09 -13.52
C ARG A 14 5.76 -6.95 -14.51
N LEU A 15 5.26 -5.80 -14.05
CA LEU A 15 5.01 -4.65 -14.91
C LEU A 15 6.33 -3.92 -15.17
N SER A 16 6.50 -3.47 -16.41
CA SER A 16 7.60 -2.59 -16.82
C SER A 16 7.01 -1.26 -17.26
N PHE A 17 7.67 -0.17 -16.88
CA PHE A 17 7.24 1.18 -17.21
C PHE A 17 8.28 1.83 -18.10
N SER A 18 7.81 2.58 -19.10
CA SER A 18 8.65 3.38 -19.99
C SER A 18 8.63 4.85 -19.58
N SER A 19 9.42 5.67 -20.28
CA SER A 19 9.31 7.12 -20.23
C SER A 19 7.83 7.57 -20.34
N PRO A 20 7.38 8.57 -19.54
CA PRO A 20 8.17 9.44 -18.67
C PRO A 20 8.37 8.93 -17.23
N VAL A 21 7.98 7.68 -16.91
CA VAL A 21 8.15 7.11 -15.57
C VAL A 21 9.63 6.86 -15.32
N THR A 22 10.22 7.58 -14.36
CA THR A 22 11.64 7.41 -13.98
C THR A 22 11.82 6.58 -12.71
N HIS A 23 10.84 6.58 -11.81
CA HIS A 23 10.90 5.88 -10.53
C HIS A 23 9.55 5.26 -10.19
N VAL A 24 9.58 4.08 -9.58
CA VAL A 24 8.38 3.37 -9.11
C VAL A 24 8.64 2.89 -7.70
N TYR A 25 7.83 3.35 -6.76
CA TYR A 25 7.88 2.94 -5.36
C TYR A 25 6.69 2.06 -5.03
N ASN A 26 6.93 1.03 -4.22
CA ASN A 26 5.88 0.19 -3.66
C ASN A 26 6.01 0.12 -2.13
N PRO A 27 5.27 0.95 -1.37
CA PRO A 27 5.32 0.95 0.10
C PRO A 27 4.87 -0.38 0.71
N HIS A 28 4.10 -1.20 -0.02
CA HIS A 28 3.74 -2.54 0.46
C HIS A 28 4.92 -3.53 0.45
N VAL A 29 6.07 -3.14 -0.11
CA VAL A 29 7.33 -3.89 -0.05
C VAL A 29 8.20 -3.35 1.08
N TYR A 30 8.59 -2.07 1.02
CA TYR A 30 9.58 -1.52 1.96
C TYR A 30 8.98 -1.05 3.29
N ALA A 31 7.70 -0.65 3.32
CA ALA A 31 6.97 -0.27 4.53
C ALA A 31 5.91 -1.34 4.90
N ARG A 32 6.26 -2.62 4.67
CA ARG A 32 5.32 -3.74 4.85
C ARG A 32 4.90 -3.93 6.30
N GLU A 33 5.84 -3.84 7.24
CA GLU A 33 5.58 -4.10 8.65
C GLU A 33 4.49 -3.19 9.25
N PRO A 34 4.55 -1.85 9.12
CA PRO A 34 3.47 -0.99 9.62
C PRO A 34 2.13 -1.24 8.91
N TYR A 35 2.14 -1.51 7.60
CA TYR A 35 0.91 -1.89 6.88
C TYR A 35 0.29 -3.20 7.43
N GLN A 36 1.14 -4.18 7.78
CA GLN A 36 0.69 -5.42 8.38
C GLN A 36 0.10 -5.19 9.77
N GLU A 37 0.71 -4.33 10.58
CA GLU A 37 0.17 -3.92 11.88
C GLU A 37 -1.21 -3.29 11.73
N TYR A 38 -1.33 -2.30 10.85
CA TYR A 38 -2.60 -1.62 10.56
C TYR A 38 -3.71 -2.59 10.13
N CYS A 39 -3.40 -3.52 9.22
CA CYS A 39 -4.38 -4.52 8.77
C CYS A 39 -4.75 -5.51 9.89
N ARG A 40 -3.82 -5.89 10.75
CA ARG A 40 -4.09 -6.81 11.87
C ARG A 40 -4.97 -6.15 12.93
N THR A 41 -4.75 -4.87 13.18
CA THR A 41 -5.43 -4.09 14.22
C THR A 41 -6.80 -3.59 13.74
N TYR A 42 -6.91 -3.05 12.52
CA TYR A 42 -8.12 -2.39 12.04
C TYR A 42 -8.84 -3.14 10.91
N GLY A 43 -8.15 -4.03 10.19
CA GLY A 43 -8.64 -4.70 8.98
C GLY A 43 -9.47 -5.97 9.20
N ARG A 44 -9.72 -6.38 10.45
CA ARG A 44 -10.48 -7.60 10.79
C ARG A 44 -12.00 -7.40 10.71
N GLY A 45 -12.72 -8.48 10.40
CA GLY A 45 -14.18 -8.52 10.35
C GLY A 45 -14.78 -7.88 9.09
N VAL A 46 -16.10 -8.02 8.94
CA VAL A 46 -16.85 -7.44 7.82
C VAL A 46 -16.99 -5.93 8.02
N LYS A 47 -16.73 -5.16 6.98
CA LYS A 47 -16.92 -3.71 6.97
C LYS A 47 -18.12 -3.35 6.10
N ARG A 48 -18.96 -2.42 6.57
CA ARG A 48 -20.12 -1.93 5.81
C ARG A 48 -19.75 -0.95 4.69
N ALA A 49 -18.58 -0.34 4.80
CA ALA A 49 -18.04 0.61 3.84
C ALA A 49 -16.53 0.44 3.74
N VAL A 50 -15.97 0.83 2.58
CA VAL A 50 -14.54 0.90 2.31
C VAL A 50 -14.26 2.27 1.73
N PHE A 51 -13.38 3.02 2.37
CA PHE A 51 -12.84 4.25 1.80
C PHE A 51 -11.66 3.88 0.90
N MET A 52 -11.65 4.39 -0.33
CA MET A 52 -10.67 4.04 -1.35
C MET A 52 -10.02 5.31 -1.90
N GLY A 53 -8.72 5.46 -1.66
CA GLY A 53 -7.90 6.47 -2.34
C GLY A 53 -7.40 5.96 -3.70
N MET A 54 -6.69 6.82 -4.44
CA MET A 54 -6.07 6.44 -5.72
C MET A 54 -4.74 5.69 -5.53
N ASN A 55 -3.77 6.34 -4.90
CA ASN A 55 -2.41 5.84 -4.72
C ASN A 55 -1.68 6.60 -3.59
N PRO A 56 -0.55 6.08 -3.11
CA PRO A 56 0.25 6.75 -2.07
C PRO A 56 0.68 8.17 -2.46
N GLY A 57 0.49 9.13 -1.55
CA GLY A 57 1.10 10.47 -1.62
C GLY A 57 2.50 10.50 -0.98
N PRO A 58 3.37 11.44 -1.37
CA PRO A 58 4.79 11.44 -1.00
C PRO A 58 5.06 11.62 0.50
N TRP A 59 4.15 12.28 1.23
CA TRP A 59 4.32 12.62 2.64
C TRP A 59 3.46 11.80 3.60
N GLY A 60 2.71 10.83 3.07
CA GLY A 60 1.87 9.93 3.88
C GLY A 60 2.28 8.49 3.67
N MET A 61 1.43 7.74 2.96
CA MET A 61 1.58 6.30 2.75
C MET A 61 2.93 5.88 2.13
N VAL A 62 3.58 6.73 1.32
CA VAL A 62 4.93 6.44 0.81
C VAL A 62 5.95 6.32 1.95
N GLN A 63 5.77 7.07 3.05
CA GLN A 63 6.67 7.02 4.20
C GLN A 63 6.22 5.95 5.21
N THR A 64 4.93 5.92 5.52
CA THR A 64 4.39 5.17 6.67
C THR A 64 3.85 3.79 6.31
N GLY A 65 3.58 3.53 5.03
CA GLY A 65 2.87 2.32 4.60
C GLY A 65 1.37 2.33 4.91
N ILE A 66 0.84 3.35 5.57
CA ILE A 66 -0.57 3.43 5.97
C ILE A 66 -1.38 4.29 4.99
N PRO A 67 -2.56 3.84 4.51
CA PRO A 67 -3.43 4.67 3.67
C PRO A 67 -3.79 5.98 4.37
N PHE A 68 -3.59 7.12 3.70
CA PHE A 68 -3.77 8.46 4.28
C PHE A 68 -2.95 8.71 5.57
N GLY A 69 -1.83 8.01 5.76
CA GLY A 69 -1.05 8.06 7.00
C GLY A 69 0.00 9.17 7.04
N GLU A 70 -0.43 10.43 7.08
CA GLU A 70 0.39 11.58 7.48
C GLU A 70 0.68 11.55 8.99
N VAL A 71 1.81 12.12 9.41
CA VAL A 71 2.20 12.31 10.82
C VAL A 71 2.77 13.72 10.98
N ASP A 72 2.22 14.50 11.91
CA ASP A 72 2.70 15.84 12.30
C ASP A 72 3.88 15.78 13.29
#